data_AF-A0A917A4W9-F1
#
_entry.id   AF-A0A917A4W9-F1
#
_cell.length_a   1.000
_cell.length_b   1.000
_cell.length_c   1.000
_cell.angle_alpha   90.00
_cell.angle_beta   90.00
_cell.angle_gamma   90.00
#
_symmetry.space_group_name_H-M   'P 1'
#
loop_
_entity.id
_entity.type
_entity.pdbx_description
1 polymer ?
#
loop_
_entity_poly.entity_id
_entity_poly.type
_entity_poly.pdbx_seq_one_letter_code
_entity_poly.pdbx_strand_id
1 'polypeptide(L)' 'MEELLAIIKQQASTIDNLTNELTLLREQVAYLTQKLYGKSSEKVVYQPGQLSLFEEESLPEEDADLPR' A
#
# COMPACT_ATOMS: atom_id res chain seq x y z
N MET A 1 36.31 -25.85 -10.13
CA MET A 1 35.21 -26.15 -9.17
C MET A 1 35.07 -25.06 -8.11
N GLU A 2 36.17 -24.57 -7.50
CA GLU A 2 36.11 -23.52 -6.48
C GLU A 2 35.54 -22.19 -6.99
N GLU A 3 35.90 -21.78 -8.20
CA GLU A 3 35.37 -20.55 -8.83
C GLU A 3 33.85 -20.62 -9.05
N LEU A 4 33.35 -21.78 -9.49
CA LEU A 4 31.91 -22.01 -9.62
C LEU A 4 31.20 -21.92 -8.26
N LEU A 5 31.79 -22.48 -7.20
CA LEU A 5 31.27 -22.37 -5.83
C LEU A 5 31.27 -20.91 -5.33
N ALA A 6 32.29 -20.13 -5.67
CA ALA A 6 32.35 -18.71 -5.33
C ALA A 6 31.25 -17.92 -6.03
N ILE A 7 31.04 -18.16 -7.33
CA ILE A 7 29.96 -17.54 -8.12
C ILE A 7 28.59 -17.90 -7.55
N ILE A 8 28.35 -19.17 -7.21
CA ILE A 8 27.08 -19.61 -6.61
C ILE A 8 26.82 -18.90 -5.28
N LYS A 9 27.83 -18.77 -4.41
CA LYS A 9 27.70 -18.06 -3.14
C LYS A 9 27.39 -16.58 -3.34
N GLN A 10 28.07 -15.94 -4.27
CA GLN A 10 27.82 -14.54 -4.59
C GLN A 10 26.40 -14.34 -5.13
N GLN A 11 25.96 -15.20 -6.06
CA GLN A 11 24.60 -15.18 -6.61
C GLN A 11 23.55 -15.38 -5.53
N ALA A 12 23.75 -16.34 -4.61
CA ALA A 12 22.84 -16.55 -3.48
C ALA A 12 22.72 -15.30 -2.61
N SER A 13 23.83 -14.67 -2.25
CA SER A 13 23.80 -13.41 -1.48
C SER A 13 23.10 -12.27 -2.24
N THR A 14 23.30 -12.17 -3.55
CA THR A 14 22.59 -11.17 -4.37
C THR A 14 21.09 -11.43 -4.39
N ILE A 15 20.67 -12.69 -4.54
CA ILE A 15 19.25 -13.08 -4.52
C ILE A 15 18.62 -12.74 -3.16
N ASP A 16 19.29 -13.04 -2.05
CA ASP A 16 18.78 -12.72 -0.72
C ASP A 16 18.59 -11.22 -0.51
N ASN A 17 19.58 -10.41 -0.91
CA ASN A 17 19.50 -8.95 -0.82
C ASN A 17 18.35 -8.39 -1.66
N LEU A 18 18.23 -8.83 -2.92
CA LEU A 18 17.16 -8.38 -3.81
C LEU A 18 15.77 -8.82 -3.29
N THR A 19 15.66 -10.01 -2.69
CA THR A 19 14.42 -10.50 -2.11
C THR A 19 13.97 -9.65 -0.93
N ASN A 20 14.92 -9.24 -0.08
CA ASN A 20 14.65 -8.35 1.05
C ASN A 20 14.20 -6.96 0.58
N GLU A 21 14.89 -6.37 -0.40
CA GLU A 21 14.51 -5.08 -0.98
C GLU A 21 13.12 -5.13 -1.61
N LEU A 22 12.81 -6.20 -2.35
CA LEU A 22 11.50 -6.40 -2.97
C LEU A 22 10.38 -6.50 -1.92
N THR A 23 10.63 -7.21 -0.82
CA THR A 23 9.68 -7.33 0.30
C THR A 23 9.41 -5.96 0.92
N LEU A 24 10.47 -5.20 1.21
CA LEU A 24 10.36 -3.85 1.77
C LEU A 24 9.61 -2.88 0.83
N LEU A 25 9.87 -2.96 -0.48
CA LEU A 25 9.16 -2.15 -1.47
C LEU A 25 7.67 -2.50 -1.53
N ARG A 26 7.30 -3.78 -1.44
CA ARG A 26 5.91 -4.20 -1.38
C ARG A 26 5.20 -3.66 -0.14
N GLU A 27 5.86 -3.67 1.02
CA GLU A 27 5.33 -3.09 2.25
C GLU A 27 5.12 -1.58 2.11
N GLN A 28 6.08 -0.85 1.53
CA GLN A 28 5.95 0.58 1.28
C GLN A 28 4.81 0.90 0.33
N VAL A 29 4.67 0.14 -0.77
CA VAL A 29 3.54 0.30 -1.71
C VAL A 29 2.23 0.08 -0.97
N ALA A 30 2.09 -1.02 -0.20
CA ALA A 30 0.89 -1.29 0.57
C ALA A 30 0.55 -0.16 1.56
N TYR A 31 1.56 0.34 2.29
CA TYR A 31 1.37 1.45 3.22
C TYR A 31 0.94 2.73 2.52
N LEU A 32 1.57 3.10 1.41
CA LEU A 32 1.22 4.31 0.66
C LEU A 32 -0.15 4.18 0.01
N THR A 33 -0.49 3.01 -0.53
CA THR A 33 -1.83 2.72 -1.06
C THR A 33 -2.89 2.85 0.05
N GLN A 34 -2.64 2.30 1.23
CA GLN A 34 -3.53 2.48 2.38
C GLN A 34 -3.57 3.94 2.86
N LYS A 35 -2.49 4.70 2.73
CA LYS A 35 -2.48 6.10 3.14
C LYS A 35 -3.27 6.99 2.18
N LEU A 36 -3.20 6.71 0.88
CA LEU A 36 -3.90 7.46 -0.16
C LEU A 36 -5.38 7.08 -0.25
N TYR A 37 -5.67 5.78 -0.21
CA TYR A 37 -7.01 5.23 -0.49
C TYR A 37 -7.60 4.45 0.67
N GLY A 38 -6.84 4.22 1.73
CA GLY A 38 -7.37 3.57 2.93
C GLY A 38 -8.36 4.51 3.58
N LYS A 39 -9.56 3.98 3.85
CA LYS A 39 -10.61 4.70 4.54
C LYS A 39 -10.07 5.15 5.89
N SER A 40 -9.68 6.43 6.00
CA SER A 40 -9.54 7.08 7.30
C SER A 40 -10.87 6.84 8.00
N SER A 41 -10.85 6.05 9.05
CA SER A 41 -12.05 5.62 9.76
C SER A 41 -12.61 6.78 10.59
N GLU A 42 -12.95 7.90 9.96
CA GLU A 42 -14.08 8.69 10.43
C GLU A 42 -15.33 7.91 10.05
N LYS A 43 -15.67 6.92 10.88
CA LYS A 43 -17.05 6.47 10.92
C LYS A 43 -17.84 7.66 11.46
N VAL A 44 -18.30 8.52 10.57
CA VAL A 44 -19.38 9.46 10.88
C VAL A 44 -20.57 8.58 11.20
N VAL A 45 -20.76 8.32 12.49
CA VAL A 45 -21.97 7.64 12.97
C VAL A 45 -23.06 8.70 12.86
N TYR A 46 -23.73 8.75 11.70
CA TYR A 46 -24.93 9.56 11.54
C TYR A 46 -25.95 9.07 12.57
N GLN A 47 -26.13 9.84 13.64
CA GLN A 47 -27.18 9.57 14.61
C GLN A 47 -28.51 9.85 13.90
N PRO A 48 -29.46 8.89 13.90
CA PRO A 48 -30.75 9.10 13.26
C PRO A 48 -31.44 10.32 13.87
N GLY A 49 -31.71 11.35 13.05
CA GLY A 49 -32.33 12.61 13.45
C GLY A 49 -31.37 13.81 13.58
N GLN A 50 -30.07 13.65 13.34
CA GLN A 50 -29.13 14.77 13.33
C GLN A 50 -29.03 15.38 11.92
N LEU A 51 -29.27 16.68 11.79
CA LEU A 51 -29.01 17.44 10.56
C LEU A 51 -27.53 17.86 10.57
N SER A 52 -26.75 17.46 9.57
CA SER A 52 -25.37 17.96 9.42
C SER A 52 -25.42 19.47 9.14
N LEU A 53 -24.74 20.26 9.97
CA LEU A 53 -24.70 21.73 9.86
C LEU A 53 -23.69 22.22 8.81
N PHE A 54 -22.79 21.35 8.41
CA PHE A 54 -21.93 21.56 7.26
C PHE A 54 -22.57 20.81 6.12
N GLU A 55 -22.77 21.50 5.00
CA GLU A 55 -23.08 20.87 3.73
C GLU A 55 -21.89 19.95 3.46
N GLU A 56 -22.02 18.67 3.82
CA GLU A 56 -21.09 17.65 3.36
C GLU A 56 -21.32 17.61 1.86
N GLU A 57 -20.55 18.44 1.16
CA GLU A 57 -20.33 18.33 -0.26
C GLU A 57 -20.02 16.85 -0.45
N SER A 58 -20.97 16.13 -1.04
CA SER A 58 -20.78 14.74 -1.40
C SER A 58 -19.57 14.75 -2.32
N LEU A 59 -18.38 14.52 -1.77
CA LEU A 59 -17.20 14.28 -2.56
C LEU A 59 -17.63 13.18 -3.52
N PRO A 60 -17.58 13.42 -4.84
CA PRO A 60 -18.03 12.44 -5.79
C PRO A 60 -17.33 11.14 -5.42
N GLU A 61 -18.12 10.09 -5.21
CA GLU A 61 -17.58 8.75 -4.99
C GLU A 61 -16.51 8.55 -6.06
N GLU A 62 -15.24 8.45 -5.64
CA GLU A 62 -14.09 8.24 -6.53
C GLU A 62 -14.13 6.81 -7.10
N ASP A 63 -15.30 6.39 -7.61
CA ASP A 63 -15.48 5.23 -8.48
C ASP A 63 -14.78 5.43 -9.84
N ALA A 64 -14.09 6.56 -10.05
CA ALA A 64 -13.37 6.90 -11.27
C ALA A 64 -11.89 6.54 -11.29
N ASP A 65 -11.25 6.21 -10.15
CA ASP A 65 -9.78 6.06 -10.08
C ASP A 65 -9.30 4.62 -9.82
N LEU A 66 -10.07 3.64 -10.31
CA LEU A 66 -9.58 2.27 -10.50
C LEU A 66 -8.81 2.20 -11.84
N PRO A 67 -7.52 1.82 -11.87
CA PRO A 67 -6.86 1.52 -13.13
C PRO A 67 -7.54 0.29 -13.76
N ARG A 68 -7.95 0.42 -15.03
CA ARG A 68 -8.41 -0.70 -15.87
C ARG A 68 -7.29 -1.69 -16.15
#